data_AF-A0A959E072-F1
#
_entry.id   AF-A0A959E072-F1
#
_cell.length_a   1.000
_cell.length_b   1.000
_cell.length_c   1.000
_cell.angle_alpha   90.00
_cell.angle_beta   90.00
_cell.angle_gamma   90.00
#
_symmetry.space_group_name_H-M   'P 1'
#
loop_
_entity.id
_entity.type
_entity.pdbx_description
1 polymer ?
#
loop_
_entity_poly.entity_id
_entity_poly.type
_entity_poly.pdbx_seq_one_letter_code
_entity_poly.pdbx_strand_id
1 'polypeptide(L)'
;MKSLLLSAVVIAVSMLSCAKDKCGAGSIDGVEPGGNPAGYQIRVTGSGFAVDSRVRFDDKYGIVQFKSAKELFVTVPSGLVGNVTVVAESADSMCVGRSDQLFEVFGTFPSGIPASPSFIVVPVAPVAYPDGFTNEWPNLFDSSHKLILVDNGTGILDNSGSTEIHDSKELFQNNPITGHFRLNAAAKTSDIEITIDRSDHSGGTKETYKGELVSGGSVGSSKTVVLLLTSKKDGRQLLFEYPG
;
A
#
# COMPACT_ATOMS: atom_id res chain seq x y z
N MET A 1 1.95 54.92 51.04
CA MET A 1 0.78 54.05 51.23
C MET A 1 -0.27 54.42 50.19
N LYS A 2 -0.71 53.43 49.37
CA LYS A 2 -1.87 53.47 48.45
C LYS A 2 -1.73 54.42 47.24
N SER A 3 -2.04 54.08 46.00
CA SER A 3 -2.42 52.83 45.33
C SER A 3 -2.27 53.09 43.83
N LEU A 4 -1.69 52.15 43.10
CA LEU A 4 -1.80 52.03 41.64
C LEU A 4 -3.28 51.88 41.23
N LEU A 5 -3.63 52.38 40.05
CA LEU A 5 -4.62 51.78 39.15
C LEU A 5 -4.31 52.26 37.72
N LEU A 6 -3.46 51.50 37.03
CA LEU A 6 -3.24 51.59 35.60
C LEU A 6 -4.20 50.58 34.95
N SER A 7 -5.31 51.05 34.38
CA SER A 7 -6.22 50.20 33.61
C SER A 7 -5.61 49.94 32.24
N ALA A 8 -4.80 48.89 32.13
CA ALA A 8 -4.41 48.31 30.86
C ALA A 8 -5.40 47.19 30.52
N VAL A 9 -6.38 47.52 29.66
CA VAL A 9 -7.13 46.53 28.88
C VAL A 9 -6.14 45.93 27.89
N VAL A 10 -5.57 44.76 28.21
CA VAL A 10 -4.80 43.97 27.26
C VAL A 10 -5.69 42.85 26.75
N ILE A 11 -5.99 43.00 25.46
CA ILE A 11 -6.72 42.14 24.56
C ILE A 11 -6.26 40.68 24.69
N ALA A 12 -7.16 39.79 25.11
CA ALA A 12 -6.98 38.34 25.03
C ALA A 12 -7.18 37.89 23.57
N VAL A 13 -6.16 38.06 22.73
CA VAL A 13 -6.11 37.47 21.38
C VAL A 13 -4.71 36.92 21.15
N SER A 14 -4.37 35.78 21.78
CA SER A 14 -3.17 35.01 21.39
C SER A 14 -3.13 33.57 21.94
N MET A 15 -4.24 32.83 21.94
CA MET A 15 -4.19 31.37 22.24
C MET A 15 -4.95 30.47 21.24
N LEU A 16 -5.59 31.02 20.20
CA LEU A 16 -6.35 30.19 19.24
C LEU A 16 -5.51 29.52 18.15
N SER A 17 -4.20 29.76 18.11
CA SER A 17 -3.32 29.31 17.03
C SER A 17 -2.37 28.16 17.41
N CYS A 18 -2.52 27.53 18.59
CA CYS A 18 -1.65 26.42 19.01
C CYS A 18 -2.35 25.05 19.11
N ALA A 19 -3.69 25.01 18.99
CA ALA A 19 -4.45 23.75 19.12
C ALA A 19 -4.64 23.00 17.80
N LYS A 20 -4.51 23.67 16.65
CA LYS A 20 -4.70 23.05 15.32
C LYS A 20 -3.59 22.03 14.97
N ASP A 21 -2.46 22.13 15.64
CA ASP A 21 -1.29 21.27 15.42
C ASP A 21 -1.19 20.10 16.42
N LYS A 22 -2.10 20.02 17.40
CA LYS A 22 -2.16 18.89 18.34
C LYS A 22 -3.42 18.08 18.06
N CYS A 23 -3.22 16.93 17.45
CA CYS A 23 -4.28 15.93 17.35
C CYS A 23 -4.67 15.44 18.75
N GLY A 24 -5.90 14.95 18.88
CA GLY A 24 -6.44 14.39 20.11
C GLY A 24 -5.69 13.13 20.56
N ALA A 25 -6.29 12.32 21.42
CA ALA A 25 -5.65 11.13 21.99
C ALA A 25 -5.40 9.98 20.99
N GLY A 26 -5.74 10.14 19.71
CA GLY A 26 -5.54 9.14 18.67
C GLY A 26 -4.20 9.29 17.94
N SER A 27 -4.01 8.48 16.91
CA SER A 27 -2.80 8.50 16.07
C SER A 27 -3.06 7.95 14.67
N ILE A 28 -2.18 8.31 13.73
CA ILE A 28 -1.93 7.54 12.52
C ILE A 28 -0.52 6.96 12.66
N ASP A 29 -0.44 5.64 12.72
CA ASP A 29 0.83 4.93 12.89
C ASP A 29 1.39 4.47 11.53
N GLY A 30 0.53 4.33 10.51
CA GLY A 30 0.94 3.88 9.18
C GLY A 30 -0.06 4.18 8.08
N VAL A 31 0.47 4.38 6.88
CA VAL A 31 -0.28 4.54 5.62
C VAL A 31 0.33 3.59 4.59
N GLU A 32 -0.44 2.60 4.16
CA GLU A 32 0.03 1.52 3.28
C GLU A 32 -0.90 1.33 2.07
N PRO A 33 -0.36 1.31 0.84
CA PRO A 33 1.01 1.70 0.50
C PRO A 33 1.32 3.18 0.80
N GLY A 34 2.61 3.53 0.85
CA GLY A 34 3.05 4.92 1.05
C GLY A 34 2.78 5.87 -0.13
N GLY A 35 2.31 5.33 -1.26
CA GLY A 35 1.79 6.10 -2.39
C GLY A 35 0.81 5.24 -3.21
N ASN A 36 -0.16 5.87 -3.85
CA ASN A 36 -1.17 5.23 -4.72
C ASN A 36 -1.88 6.30 -5.57
N PRO A 37 -2.32 6.03 -6.81
CA PRO A 37 -3.13 6.99 -7.54
C PRO A 37 -4.52 7.22 -6.94
N ALA A 38 -5.14 8.32 -7.35
CA ALA A 38 -6.54 8.60 -7.06
C ALA A 38 -7.46 7.44 -7.49
N GLY A 39 -8.48 7.16 -6.68
CA GLY A 39 -9.44 6.08 -6.90
C GLY A 39 -9.01 4.71 -6.38
N TYR A 40 -7.75 4.55 -5.95
CA TYR A 40 -7.26 3.33 -5.32
C TYR A 40 -7.35 3.45 -3.80
N GLN A 41 -7.54 2.32 -3.13
CA GLN A 41 -7.59 2.28 -1.68
C GLN A 41 -6.19 2.21 -1.07
N ILE A 42 -6.07 2.86 0.09
CA ILE A 42 -4.98 2.71 1.03
C ILE A 42 -5.53 2.19 2.35
N ARG A 43 -4.66 1.61 3.15
CA ARG A 43 -4.88 1.24 4.54
C ARG A 43 -4.23 2.27 5.44
N VAL A 44 -5.00 2.79 6.38
CA VAL A 44 -4.53 3.70 7.44
C VAL A 44 -4.66 2.96 8.76
N THR A 45 -3.54 2.76 9.45
CA THR A 45 -3.48 2.14 10.79
C THR A 45 -3.22 3.20 11.85
N GLY A 46 -3.72 2.97 13.06
CA GLY A 46 -3.55 3.93 14.15
C GLY A 46 -4.43 3.63 15.36
N SER A 47 -4.89 4.70 16.01
CA SER A 47 -5.75 4.62 17.18
C SER A 47 -6.76 5.76 17.23
N GLY A 48 -7.89 5.53 17.94
CA GLY A 48 -8.91 6.54 18.15
C GLY A 48 -9.88 6.73 16.97
N PHE A 49 -9.88 5.83 15.99
CA PHE A 49 -10.84 5.88 14.89
C PHE A 49 -12.24 5.48 15.33
N ALA A 50 -13.25 6.04 14.67
CA ALA A 50 -14.66 5.79 14.89
C ALA A 50 -15.37 5.56 13.55
N VAL A 51 -16.61 5.07 13.60
CA VAL A 51 -17.40 4.75 12.41
C VAL A 51 -17.62 5.94 11.48
N ASP A 52 -17.60 7.14 12.04
CA ASP A 52 -17.77 8.44 11.38
C ASP A 52 -16.44 9.20 11.19
N SER A 53 -15.30 8.54 11.38
CA SER A 53 -13.99 9.10 11.06
C SER A 53 -13.92 9.51 9.60
N ARG A 54 -13.31 10.67 9.35
CA ARG A 54 -13.00 11.19 8.02
C ARG A 54 -11.49 11.20 7.84
N VAL A 55 -11.04 11.02 6.60
CA VAL A 55 -9.62 11.09 6.26
C VAL A 55 -9.44 12.07 5.14
N ARG A 56 -8.53 13.01 5.36
CA ARG A 56 -8.19 14.08 4.44
C ARG A 56 -6.75 13.94 3.97
N PHE A 57 -6.56 14.12 2.67
CA PHE A 57 -5.28 14.23 1.98
C PHE A 57 -5.11 15.70 1.63
N ASP A 58 -4.27 16.42 2.37
CA ASP A 58 -4.19 17.88 2.33
C ASP A 58 -5.57 18.56 2.30
N ASP A 59 -6.10 19.14 1.24
CA ASP A 59 -7.42 19.81 1.28
C ASP A 59 -8.61 18.95 0.81
N LYS A 60 -8.40 17.65 0.50
CA LYS A 60 -9.43 16.76 -0.06
C LYS A 60 -9.77 15.58 0.84
N TYR A 61 -11.06 15.29 1.01
CA TYR A 61 -11.51 14.10 1.71
C TYR A 61 -11.53 12.88 0.82
N GLY A 62 -10.94 11.77 1.30
CA GLY A 62 -11.12 10.45 0.70
C GLY A 62 -12.42 9.80 1.14
N ILE A 63 -12.78 8.69 0.48
CA ILE A 63 -13.93 7.86 0.88
C ILE A 63 -13.46 6.86 1.93
N VAL A 64 -13.93 7.00 3.16
CA VAL A 64 -13.55 6.15 4.28
C VAL A 64 -14.47 4.94 4.41
N GLN A 65 -13.88 3.76 4.53
CA GLN A 65 -14.50 2.56 5.04
C GLN A 65 -13.90 2.23 6.40
N PHE A 66 -14.70 2.40 7.45
CA PHE A 66 -14.31 2.01 8.81
C PHE A 66 -14.15 0.49 8.90
N LYS A 67 -13.01 0.03 9.42
CA LYS A 67 -12.77 -1.39 9.74
C LYS A 67 -12.76 -1.64 11.22
N SER A 68 -12.01 -0.84 11.97
CA SER A 68 -11.96 -0.91 13.42
C SER A 68 -11.46 0.42 14.00
N ALA A 69 -11.47 0.54 15.33
CA ALA A 69 -10.89 1.70 16.02
C ALA A 69 -9.37 1.89 15.77
N LYS A 70 -8.72 0.94 15.08
CA LYS A 70 -7.29 0.96 14.73
C LYS A 70 -7.02 0.90 13.23
N GLU A 71 -8.04 0.81 12.40
CA GLU A 71 -7.87 0.61 10.96
C GLU A 71 -9.01 1.23 10.14
N LEU A 72 -8.62 1.97 9.10
CA LEU A 72 -9.50 2.51 8.08
C LEU A 72 -8.99 2.09 6.70
N PHE A 73 -9.89 1.78 5.77
CA PHE A 73 -9.56 1.82 4.35
C PHE A 73 -10.06 3.11 3.76
N VAL A 74 -9.23 3.75 2.93
CA VAL A 74 -9.54 5.07 2.41
C VAL A 74 -9.26 5.06 0.92
N THR A 75 -10.26 5.43 0.13
CA THR A 75 -10.06 5.66 -1.31
C THR A 75 -9.44 7.03 -1.50
N VAL A 76 -8.29 7.07 -2.18
CA VAL A 76 -7.56 8.32 -2.46
C VAL A 76 -8.43 9.24 -3.34
N PRO A 77 -8.65 10.50 -2.94
CA PRO A 77 -9.51 11.41 -3.71
C PRO A 77 -8.86 11.89 -5.00
N SER A 78 -9.70 12.24 -5.98
CA SER A 78 -9.26 12.83 -7.25
C SER A 78 -8.79 14.28 -7.08
N GLY A 79 -7.96 14.75 -8.02
CA GLY A 79 -7.53 16.15 -8.09
C GLY A 79 -6.32 16.49 -7.23
N LEU A 80 -5.58 15.48 -6.76
CA LEU A 80 -4.30 15.60 -6.08
C LEU A 80 -3.21 14.91 -6.90
N VAL A 81 -1.99 15.44 -6.83
CA VAL A 81 -0.77 14.82 -7.37
C VAL A 81 0.40 15.24 -6.47
N GLY A 82 1.32 14.31 -6.21
CA GLY A 82 2.51 14.53 -5.40
C GLY A 82 2.31 14.24 -3.92
N ASN A 83 3.26 14.69 -3.11
CA ASN A 83 3.30 14.39 -1.68
C ASN A 83 2.25 15.20 -0.91
N VAL A 84 1.44 14.51 -0.12
CA VAL A 84 0.40 15.08 0.75
C VAL A 84 0.51 14.55 2.17
N THR A 85 -0.03 15.29 3.13
CA THR A 85 -0.24 14.78 4.48
C THR A 85 -1.58 14.07 4.57
N VAL A 86 -1.60 12.89 5.19
CA VAL A 86 -2.85 12.20 5.56
C VAL A 86 -3.22 12.58 6.98
N VAL A 87 -4.46 13.04 7.17
CA VAL A 87 -5.02 13.42 8.48
C VAL A 87 -6.33 12.68 8.71
N ALA A 88 -6.44 12.00 9.84
CA ALA A 88 -7.68 11.43 10.33
C ALA A 88 -8.36 12.44 11.25
N GLU A 89 -9.66 12.61 11.06
CA GLU A 89 -10.49 13.57 11.79
C GLU A 89 -11.77 12.87 12.29
N SER A 90 -12.33 13.34 13.40
CA SER A 90 -13.68 12.96 13.84
C SER A 90 -14.76 13.69 13.01
N ALA A 91 -16.03 13.34 13.22
CA ALA A 91 -17.15 13.95 12.49
C ALA A 91 -17.27 15.47 12.65
N ASP A 92 -16.78 16.03 13.76
CA ASP A 92 -16.75 17.46 14.08
C ASP A 92 -15.47 18.19 13.60
N SER A 93 -14.65 17.51 12.79
CA SER A 93 -13.40 18.03 12.18
C SER A 93 -12.27 18.25 13.17
N MET A 94 -12.31 17.62 14.34
CA MET A 94 -11.17 17.60 15.25
C MET A 94 -10.14 16.58 14.75
N CYS A 95 -8.84 16.96 14.78
CA CYS A 95 -7.78 16.03 14.39
C CYS A 95 -7.71 14.86 15.37
N VAL A 96 -7.76 13.64 14.85
CA VAL A 96 -7.53 12.38 15.59
C VAL A 96 -6.07 11.98 15.45
N GLY A 97 -5.50 12.06 14.25
CA GLY A 97 -4.12 11.69 13.99
C GLY A 97 -3.61 12.25 12.66
N ARG A 98 -2.29 12.37 12.53
CA ARG A 98 -1.59 12.86 11.34
C ARG A 98 -0.51 11.85 10.95
N SER A 99 -0.33 11.60 9.67
CA SER A 99 0.76 10.75 9.19
C SER A 99 2.11 11.41 9.40
N ASP A 100 3.06 10.65 9.94
CA ASP A 100 4.45 11.12 10.12
C ASP A 100 5.25 11.10 8.80
N GLN A 101 4.85 10.24 7.87
CA GLN A 101 5.38 10.19 6.51
C GLN A 101 4.41 10.85 5.53
N LEU A 102 4.97 11.43 4.48
CA LEU A 102 4.17 11.93 3.36
C LEU A 102 3.64 10.75 2.54
N PHE A 103 2.39 10.88 2.11
CA PHE A 103 1.79 9.96 1.15
C PHE A 103 1.95 10.54 -0.26
N GLU A 104 2.44 9.76 -1.21
CA GLU A 104 2.54 10.22 -2.60
C GLU A 104 1.28 9.87 -3.39
N VAL A 105 0.52 10.88 -3.79
CA VAL A 105 -0.60 10.71 -4.73
C VAL A 105 -0.02 10.66 -6.13
N PHE A 106 0.01 9.47 -6.73
CA PHE A 106 0.39 9.36 -8.13
C PHE A 106 -0.69 9.96 -9.04
N GLY A 107 -0.28 10.44 -10.22
CA GLY A 107 -1.21 10.65 -11.33
C GLY A 107 -1.83 9.33 -11.79
N THR A 108 -2.43 9.28 -12.97
CA THR A 108 -2.77 7.97 -13.56
C THR A 108 -1.50 7.14 -13.73
N PHE A 109 -1.54 5.87 -13.32
CA PHE A 109 -0.46 4.94 -13.69
C PHE A 109 -0.22 5.00 -15.20
N PRO A 110 1.03 4.82 -15.68
CA PRO A 110 1.31 4.76 -17.10
C PRO A 110 0.40 3.74 -17.81
N SER A 111 -0.03 4.08 -19.02
CA SER A 111 -0.80 3.14 -19.83
C SER A 111 0.00 1.87 -20.07
N GLY A 112 -0.67 0.73 -19.97
CA GLY A 112 -0.04 -0.56 -20.22
C GLY A 112 0.81 -1.08 -19.08
N ILE A 113 0.58 -0.66 -17.82
CA ILE A 113 1.05 -1.39 -16.64
C ILE A 113 0.30 -2.73 -16.46
N PRO A 114 0.84 -3.69 -15.69
CA PRO A 114 0.08 -4.88 -15.32
C PRO A 114 -1.18 -4.53 -14.53
N ALA A 115 -2.22 -5.36 -14.67
CA ALA A 115 -3.48 -5.16 -13.97
C ALA A 115 -3.28 -5.26 -12.44
N SER A 116 -3.86 -4.31 -11.71
CA SER A 116 -3.81 -4.20 -10.25
C SER A 116 -5.22 -4.01 -9.67
N PRO A 117 -5.50 -4.53 -8.45
CA PRO A 117 -6.75 -4.26 -7.78
C PRO A 117 -6.80 -2.79 -7.32
N SER A 118 -8.00 -2.20 -7.33
CA SER A 118 -8.24 -0.86 -6.78
C SER A 118 -8.54 -0.85 -5.28
N PHE A 119 -8.60 -2.02 -4.66
CA PHE A 119 -8.80 -2.20 -3.22
C PHE A 119 -7.50 -2.64 -2.55
N ILE A 120 -7.36 -2.35 -1.25
CA ILE A 120 -6.22 -2.85 -0.48
C ILE A 120 -6.47 -4.29 -0.07
N VAL A 121 -5.51 -5.17 -0.35
CA VAL A 121 -5.57 -6.56 0.12
C VAL A 121 -5.19 -6.61 1.58
N VAL A 122 -6.07 -7.13 2.43
CA VAL A 122 -5.73 -7.52 3.80
C VAL A 122 -5.09 -8.89 3.76
N PRO A 123 -3.81 -9.03 4.14
CA PRO A 123 -3.17 -10.32 4.13
C PRO A 123 -3.85 -11.27 5.12
N VAL A 124 -4.32 -12.39 4.59
CA VAL A 124 -4.81 -13.51 5.39
C VAL A 124 -3.91 -14.68 5.04
N ALA A 125 -3.16 -15.19 6.01
CA ALA A 125 -2.24 -16.29 5.77
C ALA A 125 -2.99 -17.49 5.14
N PRO A 126 -2.44 -18.12 4.09
CA PRO A 126 -3.07 -19.28 3.49
C PRO A 126 -3.07 -20.46 4.45
N VAL A 127 -3.97 -21.42 4.20
CA VAL A 127 -4.06 -22.65 5.01
C VAL A 127 -2.89 -23.60 4.76
N ALA A 128 -2.25 -23.50 3.59
CA ALA A 128 -1.08 -24.27 3.20
C ALA A 128 -0.10 -23.36 2.45
N TYR A 129 1.20 -23.60 2.65
CA TYR A 129 2.28 -22.92 1.93
C TYR A 129 2.81 -23.87 0.85
N PRO A 130 3.20 -23.36 -0.33
CA PRO A 130 3.76 -24.21 -1.38
C PRO A 130 5.14 -24.74 -0.97
N ASP A 131 5.47 -25.95 -1.40
CA ASP A 131 6.77 -26.60 -1.11
C ASP A 131 7.94 -25.96 -1.87
N GLY A 132 7.65 -25.11 -2.86
CA GLY A 132 8.63 -24.36 -3.64
C GLY A 132 7.99 -23.33 -4.58
N PHE A 133 8.82 -22.45 -5.15
CA PHE A 133 8.37 -21.39 -6.06
C PHE A 133 8.58 -21.68 -7.55
N THR A 134 9.21 -22.80 -7.90
CA THR A 134 9.51 -23.20 -9.29
C THR A 134 8.25 -23.50 -10.09
N ASN A 135 7.65 -22.47 -10.68
CA ASN A 135 6.29 -22.50 -11.24
C ASN A 135 6.01 -21.28 -12.13
N GLU A 136 4.95 -21.38 -12.95
CA GLU A 136 4.36 -20.24 -13.66
C GLU A 136 3.20 -19.67 -12.85
N TRP A 137 3.31 -18.41 -12.44
CA TRP A 137 2.33 -17.72 -11.62
C TRP A 137 1.55 -16.70 -12.47
N PRO A 138 0.34 -17.03 -12.95
CA PRO A 138 -0.48 -16.11 -13.74
C PRO A 138 -1.08 -14.99 -12.88
N ASN A 139 -1.18 -13.78 -13.42
CA ASN A 139 -1.82 -12.65 -12.76
C ASN A 139 -3.34 -12.89 -12.70
N LEU A 140 -3.93 -12.68 -11.53
CA LEU A 140 -5.34 -12.88 -11.24
C LEU A 140 -6.27 -12.05 -12.14
N PHE A 141 -5.85 -10.87 -12.57
CA PHE A 141 -6.66 -9.94 -13.36
C PHE A 141 -6.25 -9.87 -14.83
N ASP A 142 -5.16 -10.54 -15.20
CA ASP A 142 -4.63 -10.58 -16.56
C ASP A 142 -3.88 -11.91 -16.76
N SER A 143 -4.59 -12.97 -17.14
CA SER A 143 -3.98 -14.30 -17.24
C SER A 143 -2.87 -14.40 -18.29
N SER A 144 -2.78 -13.43 -19.20
CA SER A 144 -1.69 -13.33 -20.17
C SER A 144 -0.41 -12.76 -19.56
N HIS A 145 -0.48 -12.10 -18.39
CA HIS A 145 0.68 -11.64 -17.63
C HIS A 145 1.06 -12.65 -16.56
N LYS A 146 2.32 -13.08 -16.52
CA LYS A 146 2.78 -14.16 -15.65
C LYS A 146 4.18 -13.92 -15.15
N LEU A 147 4.48 -14.49 -13.98
CA LEU A 147 5.85 -14.64 -13.48
C LEU A 147 6.23 -16.11 -13.54
N ILE A 148 7.26 -16.44 -14.31
CA ILE A 148 7.96 -17.70 -14.19
C ILE A 148 9.00 -17.50 -13.09
N LEU A 149 8.83 -18.19 -11.97
CA LEU A 149 9.76 -18.14 -10.85
C LEU A 149 10.47 -19.48 -10.80
N VAL A 150 11.79 -19.48 -10.64
CA VAL A 150 12.62 -20.69 -10.60
C VAL A 150 13.53 -20.61 -9.38
N ASP A 151 13.41 -21.60 -8.50
CA ASP A 151 14.31 -21.81 -7.38
C ASP A 151 14.97 -23.18 -7.45
N ASN A 152 16.29 -23.17 -7.25
CA ASN A 152 17.12 -24.36 -7.19
C ASN A 152 17.29 -24.87 -5.74
N GLY A 153 16.31 -24.61 -4.87
CA GLY A 153 16.29 -25.01 -3.46
C GLY A 153 17.11 -24.10 -2.53
N THR A 154 17.46 -22.89 -2.97
CA THR A 154 18.25 -21.94 -2.18
C THR A 154 17.41 -20.82 -1.58
N GLY A 155 16.14 -20.68 -2.01
CA GLY A 155 15.30 -19.53 -1.66
C GLY A 155 15.74 -18.24 -2.33
N ILE A 156 16.65 -18.30 -3.31
CA ILE A 156 17.15 -17.17 -4.08
C ILE A 156 16.62 -17.28 -5.49
N LEU A 157 16.03 -16.19 -5.97
CA LEU A 157 15.66 -16.02 -7.37
C LEU A 157 16.83 -15.32 -8.04
N ASP A 158 17.53 -16.04 -8.91
CA ASP A 158 18.57 -15.46 -9.75
C ASP A 158 18.04 -15.24 -11.18
N ASN A 159 18.82 -14.51 -11.97
CA ASN A 159 18.49 -14.21 -13.36
C ASN A 159 18.67 -15.41 -14.30
N SER A 160 18.89 -16.62 -13.79
CA SER A 160 19.19 -17.81 -14.60
C SER A 160 17.96 -18.64 -14.98
N GLY A 161 16.76 -18.22 -14.56
CA GLY A 161 15.51 -18.89 -14.94
C GLY A 161 14.22 -18.16 -14.57
N SER A 162 14.27 -17.19 -13.65
CA SER A 162 13.07 -16.43 -13.29
C SER A 162 12.84 -15.27 -14.27
N THR A 163 11.63 -15.18 -14.82
CA THR A 163 11.27 -14.17 -15.83
C THR A 163 9.81 -13.74 -15.77
N GLU A 164 9.55 -12.47 -16.10
CA GLU A 164 8.20 -11.96 -16.35
C GLU A 164 7.87 -12.13 -17.83
N ILE A 165 6.66 -12.61 -18.13
CA ILE A 165 6.17 -12.80 -19.48
C ILE A 165 4.77 -12.19 -19.62
N HIS A 166 4.51 -11.61 -20.80
CA HIS A 166 3.17 -11.31 -21.24
C HIS A 166 2.99 -11.67 -22.71
N ASP A 167 1.86 -12.29 -23.05
CA ASP A 167 1.60 -12.81 -24.41
C ASP A 167 1.54 -11.75 -25.53
N SER A 168 1.36 -10.47 -25.19
CA SER A 168 1.07 -9.41 -26.17
C SER A 168 1.64 -8.04 -25.83
N LYS A 169 2.28 -7.88 -24.66
CA LYS A 169 2.84 -6.59 -24.21
C LYS A 169 4.35 -6.74 -24.10
N GLU A 170 5.07 -6.16 -25.06
CA GLU A 170 6.52 -6.21 -25.14
C GLU A 170 7.21 -5.75 -23.85
N LEU A 171 6.67 -4.71 -23.19
CA LEU A 171 7.20 -4.19 -21.92
C LEU A 171 7.28 -5.24 -20.79
N PHE A 172 6.49 -6.30 -20.85
CA PHE A 172 6.43 -7.38 -19.85
C PHE A 172 6.95 -8.71 -20.38
N GLN A 173 7.70 -8.70 -21.48
CA GLN A 173 8.09 -9.92 -22.16
C GLN A 173 9.57 -10.21 -21.96
N ASN A 174 9.87 -11.33 -21.30
CA ASN A 174 11.22 -11.83 -21.04
C ASN A 174 12.06 -10.93 -20.11
N ASN A 175 11.42 -10.23 -19.18
CA ASN A 175 12.16 -9.43 -18.20
C ASN A 175 12.76 -10.34 -17.14
N PRO A 176 14.07 -10.22 -16.81
CA PRO A 176 14.65 -11.03 -15.77
C PRO A 176 14.10 -10.65 -14.40
N ILE A 177 13.94 -11.66 -13.56
CA ILE A 177 13.49 -11.53 -12.18
C ILE A 177 14.62 -11.97 -11.25
N THR A 178 14.87 -11.18 -10.20
CA THR A 178 15.83 -11.52 -9.13
C THR A 178 15.24 -11.26 -7.76
N GLY A 179 15.78 -11.87 -6.71
CA GLY A 179 15.38 -11.59 -5.34
C GLY A 179 15.45 -12.82 -4.46
N HIS A 180 14.51 -12.95 -3.52
CA HIS A 180 14.44 -14.10 -2.63
C HIS A 180 13.01 -14.41 -2.23
N PHE A 181 12.78 -15.66 -1.86
CA PHE A 181 11.61 -16.07 -1.12
C PHE A 181 12.06 -17.00 0.00
N ARG A 182 11.55 -16.76 1.20
CA ARG A 182 11.81 -17.59 2.37
C ARG A 182 10.49 -17.85 3.05
N LEU A 183 10.11 -19.12 3.11
CA LEU A 183 8.86 -19.53 3.75
C LEU A 183 9.17 -20.16 5.10
N ASN A 184 8.32 -19.85 6.08
CA ASN A 184 8.22 -20.62 7.30
C ASN A 184 6.78 -21.10 7.45
N ALA A 185 6.52 -22.31 6.96
CA ALA A 185 5.19 -22.90 6.98
C ALA A 185 4.63 -23.07 8.40
N ALA A 186 5.48 -23.37 9.39
CA ALA A 186 5.06 -23.53 10.78
C ALA A 186 4.65 -22.20 11.41
N ALA A 187 5.40 -21.13 11.13
CA ALA A 187 5.08 -19.78 11.61
C ALA A 187 4.03 -19.06 10.75
N LYS A 188 3.68 -19.62 9.57
CA LYS A 188 2.86 -18.98 8.54
C LYS A 188 3.38 -17.60 8.19
N THR A 189 4.69 -17.50 7.96
CA THR A 189 5.35 -16.27 7.54
C THR A 189 6.10 -16.47 6.23
N SER A 190 6.22 -15.37 5.50
CA SER A 190 7.00 -15.31 4.26
C SER A 190 7.83 -14.04 4.24
N ASP A 191 9.10 -14.16 3.89
CA ASP A 191 9.98 -13.04 3.53
C ASP A 191 10.25 -13.16 2.03
N ILE A 192 9.54 -12.34 1.25
CA ILE A 192 9.59 -12.37 -0.21
C ILE A 192 9.93 -10.98 -0.69
N GLU A 193 10.95 -10.91 -1.54
CA GLU A 193 11.30 -9.71 -2.26
C GLU A 193 11.64 -10.09 -3.69
N ILE A 194 10.97 -9.44 -4.64
CA ILE A 194 11.14 -9.71 -6.06
C ILE A 194 11.46 -8.41 -6.76
N THR A 195 12.51 -8.41 -7.57
CA THR A 195 12.85 -7.31 -8.47
C THR A 195 12.64 -7.77 -9.90
N ILE A 196 11.78 -7.05 -10.61
CA ILE A 196 11.53 -7.25 -12.05
C ILE A 196 12.30 -6.16 -12.79
N ASP A 197 13.21 -6.56 -13.66
CA ASP A 197 14.04 -5.63 -14.43
C ASP A 197 13.50 -5.45 -15.84
N ARG A 198 12.75 -4.37 -16.05
CA ARG A 198 12.20 -4.04 -17.38
C ARG A 198 13.06 -3.02 -18.14
N SER A 199 14.26 -2.72 -17.65
CA SER A 199 15.05 -1.57 -18.13
C SER A 199 15.55 -1.70 -19.57
N ASP A 200 15.54 -2.90 -20.14
CA ASP A 200 15.90 -3.16 -21.54
C ASP A 200 14.77 -2.75 -22.53
N HIS A 201 13.56 -2.47 -22.04
CA HIS A 201 12.43 -2.01 -22.85
C HIS A 201 12.23 -0.50 -22.79
N SER A 202 11.72 0.08 -23.86
CA SER A 202 11.40 1.51 -23.90
C SER A 202 10.36 1.87 -22.83
N GLY A 203 10.70 2.84 -21.96
CA GLY A 203 9.85 3.24 -20.84
C GLY A 203 9.83 2.27 -19.65
N GLY A 204 10.59 1.18 -19.72
CA GLY A 204 10.71 0.22 -18.65
C GLY A 204 11.64 0.70 -17.54
N THR A 205 11.39 0.18 -16.34
CA THR A 205 12.20 0.47 -15.15
C THR A 205 12.43 -0.79 -14.35
N LYS A 206 13.52 -0.82 -13.60
CA LYS A 206 13.73 -1.82 -12.55
C LYS A 206 12.85 -1.49 -11.35
N GLU A 207 12.09 -2.48 -10.88
CA GLU A 207 11.13 -2.28 -9.81
C GLU A 207 11.18 -3.44 -8.82
N THR A 208 11.30 -3.10 -7.53
CA THR A 208 11.32 -4.06 -6.44
C THR A 208 9.96 -4.07 -5.73
N TYR A 209 9.49 -5.28 -5.45
CA TYR A 209 8.22 -5.57 -4.82
C TYR A 209 8.47 -6.30 -3.51
N LYS A 210 7.74 -5.91 -2.46
CA LYS A 210 7.58 -6.72 -1.26
C LYS A 210 6.50 -7.76 -1.53
N GLY A 211 6.82 -9.03 -1.33
CA GLY A 211 5.88 -10.13 -1.51
C GLY A 211 5.30 -10.66 -0.21
N GLU A 212 4.08 -11.19 -0.29
CA GLU A 212 3.42 -11.92 0.78
C GLU A 212 2.51 -12.99 0.19
N LEU A 213 2.42 -14.16 0.83
CA LEU A 213 1.44 -15.18 0.45
C LEU A 213 0.12 -14.94 1.19
N VAL A 214 -0.96 -14.87 0.43
CA VAL A 214 -2.32 -14.69 0.95
C VAL A 214 -3.23 -15.83 0.53
N SER A 215 -4.27 -16.06 1.33
CA SER A 215 -5.35 -17.00 1.02
C SER A 215 -6.08 -16.53 -0.24
N GLY A 216 -6.23 -17.39 -1.25
CA GLY A 216 -6.92 -16.97 -2.48
C GLY A 216 -8.37 -16.55 -2.24
N GLY A 217 -9.04 -17.13 -1.24
CA GLY A 217 -10.38 -16.72 -0.84
C GLY A 217 -10.48 -15.26 -0.37
N SER A 218 -9.40 -14.65 0.17
CA SER A 218 -9.41 -13.24 0.58
C SER A 218 -9.32 -12.25 -0.59
N VAL A 219 -8.99 -12.74 -1.78
CA VAL A 219 -8.86 -11.94 -3.01
C VAL A 219 -9.75 -12.43 -4.15
N GLY A 220 -10.70 -13.34 -3.87
CA GLY A 220 -11.64 -13.87 -4.86
C GLY A 220 -11.04 -14.89 -5.83
N SER A 221 -9.86 -15.42 -5.55
CA SER A 221 -9.25 -16.51 -6.32
C SER A 221 -9.81 -17.87 -5.89
N SER A 222 -9.94 -18.79 -6.86
CA SER A 222 -10.27 -20.19 -6.57
C SER A 222 -9.06 -21.02 -6.10
N LYS A 223 -7.84 -20.47 -6.19
CA LYS A 223 -6.62 -21.13 -5.73
C LYS A 223 -6.45 -20.94 -4.24
N THR A 224 -5.75 -21.86 -3.58
CA THR A 224 -5.51 -21.78 -2.13
C THR A 224 -4.52 -20.67 -1.77
N VAL A 225 -3.55 -20.42 -2.65
CA VAL A 225 -2.43 -19.51 -2.42
C VAL A 225 -2.36 -18.51 -3.57
N VAL A 226 -2.24 -17.24 -3.20
CA VAL A 226 -1.95 -16.13 -4.11
C VAL A 226 -0.74 -15.38 -3.59
N LEU A 227 0.20 -15.07 -4.48
CA LEU A 227 1.31 -14.17 -4.22
C LEU A 227 0.84 -12.73 -4.42
N LEU A 228 0.80 -11.96 -3.33
CA LEU A 228 0.62 -10.51 -3.34
C LEU A 228 2.00 -9.85 -3.45
N LEU A 229 2.24 -9.11 -4.52
CA LEU A 229 3.40 -8.25 -4.69
C LEU A 229 2.98 -6.79 -4.56
N THR A 230 3.56 -6.05 -3.61
CA THR A 230 3.35 -4.62 -3.45
C THR A 230 4.62 -3.88 -3.88
N SER A 231 4.51 -3.03 -4.90
CA SER A 231 5.64 -2.22 -5.38
C SER A 231 6.17 -1.33 -4.27
N LYS A 232 7.49 -1.34 -4.06
CA LYS A 232 8.16 -0.40 -3.15
C LYS A 232 8.26 1.01 -3.74
N LYS A 233 8.09 1.14 -5.06
CA LYS A 233 8.18 2.43 -5.76
C LYS A 233 6.86 3.17 -5.70
N ASP A 234 5.76 2.49 -6.04
CA ASP A 234 4.48 3.14 -6.27
C ASP A 234 3.30 2.48 -5.55
N GLY A 235 3.56 1.53 -4.66
CA GLY A 235 2.51 0.89 -3.88
C GLY A 235 1.57 -0.02 -4.68
N ARG A 236 1.73 -0.12 -6.00
CA ARG A 236 0.89 -0.94 -6.86
C ARG A 236 0.92 -2.39 -6.37
N GLN A 237 -0.26 -2.96 -6.19
CA GLN A 237 -0.42 -4.36 -5.83
C GLN A 237 -0.63 -5.21 -7.09
N LEU A 238 0.08 -6.34 -7.18
CA LEU A 238 -0.12 -7.38 -8.19
C LEU A 238 -0.46 -8.67 -7.45
N LEU A 239 -1.40 -9.43 -7.99
CA LEU A 239 -1.84 -10.70 -7.42
C LEU A 239 -1.57 -11.81 -8.43
N PHE A 240 -0.74 -12.78 -8.06
CA PHE A 240 -0.40 -13.92 -8.91
C PHE A 240 -0.82 -15.23 -8.27
N GLU A 241 -1.55 -16.04 -9.01
CA GLU A 241 -2.09 -17.29 -8.51
C GLU A 241 -1.03 -18.40 -8.50
N TYR A 242 -1.03 -19.25 -7.46
CA TYR A 242 -0.23 -20.47 -7.49
C TYR A 242 -0.84 -21.45 -8.51
N PRO A 243 -0.07 -21.95 -9.49
CA PRO A 243 -0.63 -22.75 -10.58
C PRO A 243 -1.25 -24.06 -10.11
N GLY A 244 -0.66 -24.73 -9.10
CA GLY A 244 -1.18 -25.97 -8.51
C GLY A 244 -1.12 -27.17 -9.44
#